data_AF-A0A7S3P1V3-F1
#
_entry.id   AF-A0A7S3P1V3-F1
#
_cell.length_a   1.000
_cell.length_b   1.000
_cell.length_c   1.000
_cell.angle_alpha   90.00
_cell.angle_beta   90.00
_cell.angle_gamma   90.00
#
_symmetry.space_group_name_H-M   'P 1'
#
loop_
_entity.id
_entity.type
_entity.pdbx_description
1 polymer ?
#
loop_
_entity_poly.entity_id
_entity_poly.type
_entity_poly.pdbx_seq_one_letter_code
_entity_poly.pdbx_strand_id
1 'polypeptide(L)'
;VMMLFEGRMGRVIHTGDFRFTEEFFTFKQLFPPELDNEEKFKCSIEIDHLIMDATFADPIKDHPQKQEAYDGICKIIRRHKKFRVYLFVYLLGKEEVFASLAKEFKTKVIVDEERYR
;
A
#
# COMPACT_ATOMS: atom_id res chain seq x y z
N VAL A 1 -5.67 6.18 -5.44
CA VAL A 1 -7.02 5.82 -5.97
C VAL A 1 -6.82 5.25 -7.34
N MET A 2 -7.56 4.19 -7.68
CA MET A 2 -7.58 3.65 -9.03
C MET A 2 -8.89 4.04 -9.73
N MET A 3 -8.85 4.11 -11.05
CA MET A 3 -10.01 4.46 -11.86
C MET A 3 -10.23 3.41 -12.94
N LEU A 4 -11.47 2.95 -13.06
CA LEU A 4 -11.95 2.13 -14.17
C LEU A 4 -12.84 3.01 -15.05
N PHE A 5 -12.46 3.17 -16.32
CA PHE A 5 -13.21 3.91 -17.32
C PHE A 5 -13.84 2.92 -18.29
N GLU A 6 -15.14 3.05 -18.54
CA GLU A 6 -15.87 2.24 -19.51
C GLU A 6 -16.57 3.14 -20.51
N GLY A 7 -16.38 2.88 -21.81
CA GLY A 7 -17.03 3.66 -22.86
C GLY A 7 -16.65 3.21 -24.26
N ARG A 8 -16.82 4.10 -25.25
CA ARG A 8 -16.51 3.81 -26.67
C ARG A 8 -15.06 3.40 -26.91
N MET A 9 -14.15 3.83 -26.03
CA MET A 9 -12.72 3.50 -26.04
C MET A 9 -12.40 2.11 -25.45
N GLY A 10 -13.41 1.32 -25.09
CA GLY A 10 -13.24 0.08 -24.34
C GLY A 10 -13.16 0.34 -22.83
N ARG A 11 -12.54 -0.60 -22.12
CA ARG A 11 -12.31 -0.59 -20.69
C ARG A 11 -10.85 -0.28 -20.38
N VAL A 12 -10.63 0.83 -19.68
CA VAL A 12 -9.30 1.29 -19.28
C VAL A 12 -9.21 1.31 -17.76
N ILE A 13 -8.21 0.66 -17.20
CA ILE A 13 -7.91 0.76 -15.77
C ILE A 13 -6.62 1.57 -15.57
N HIS A 14 -6.70 2.58 -14.71
CA HIS A 14 -5.55 3.40 -14.31
C HIS A 14 -5.29 3.19 -12.83
N THR A 15 -4.13 2.62 -12.50
CA THR A 15 -3.81 2.29 -11.09
C THR A 15 -3.44 3.53 -10.28
N GLY A 16 -2.88 4.56 -10.92
CA GLY A 16 -2.15 5.61 -10.21
C GLY A 16 -0.98 4.98 -9.46
N ASP A 17 -0.48 5.65 -8.42
CA ASP A 17 0.47 5.02 -7.50
C ASP A 17 -0.28 4.04 -6.59
N PHE A 18 0.11 2.76 -6.62
CA PHE A 18 -0.58 1.75 -5.82
C PHE A 18 0.35 0.61 -5.37
N ARG A 19 -0.04 -0.07 -4.31
CA ARG A 19 0.58 -1.32 -3.88
C ARG A 19 -0.47 -2.42 -3.90
N PHE A 20 -0.22 -3.45 -4.69
CA PHE A 20 -1.14 -4.58 -4.83
C PHE A 20 -1.30 -5.35 -3.50
N THR A 21 -2.54 -5.75 -3.21
CA THR A 21 -2.91 -6.63 -2.09
C THR A 21 -4.00 -7.59 -2.56
N GLU A 22 -4.14 -8.75 -1.91
CA GLU A 22 -5.18 -9.74 -2.28
C GLU A 22 -6.61 -9.23 -2.09
N GLU A 23 -6.81 -8.17 -1.29
CA GLU A 23 -8.10 -7.49 -1.15
C GLU A 23 -8.63 -6.97 -2.49
N PHE A 24 -7.76 -6.75 -3.48
CA PHE A 24 -8.18 -6.39 -4.84
C PHE A 24 -9.17 -7.37 -5.45
N PHE A 25 -9.00 -8.66 -5.16
CA PHE A 25 -9.86 -9.70 -5.67
C PHE A 25 -11.24 -9.70 -5.02
N THR A 26 -11.53 -8.76 -4.13
CA THR A 26 -12.87 -8.55 -3.57
C THR A 26 -13.67 -7.49 -4.33
N PHE A 27 -13.03 -6.72 -5.21
CA PHE A 27 -13.70 -5.71 -6.03
C PHE A 27 -14.52 -6.38 -7.13
N LYS A 28 -15.81 -6.60 -6.85
CA LYS A 28 -16.74 -7.30 -7.76
C LYS A 28 -16.90 -6.63 -9.13
N GLN A 29 -16.66 -5.32 -9.21
CA GLN A 29 -16.69 -4.59 -10.49
C GLN A 29 -15.55 -5.03 -11.43
N LEU A 30 -14.40 -5.42 -10.86
CA LEU A 30 -13.24 -5.86 -11.62
C LEU A 30 -13.15 -7.39 -11.67
N PHE A 31 -13.50 -8.07 -10.58
CA PHE A 31 -13.47 -9.53 -10.39
C PHE A 31 -14.87 -10.03 -10.01
N PRO A 32 -15.83 -10.07 -10.97
CA PRO A 32 -17.17 -10.56 -10.72
C PRO A 32 -17.16 -12.08 -10.47
N PRO A 33 -17.87 -12.58 -9.45
CA PRO A 33 -17.86 -14.02 -9.09
C PRO A 33 -18.29 -14.95 -10.23
N GLU A 34 -19.07 -14.45 -11.18
CA GLU A 34 -19.56 -15.21 -12.34
C GLU A 34 -18.44 -15.59 -13.32
N LEU A 35 -17.28 -14.92 -13.24
CA LEU A 35 -16.10 -15.22 -14.04
C LEU A 35 -15.09 -16.12 -13.32
N ASP A 36 -15.32 -16.43 -12.04
CA ASP A 36 -14.47 -17.37 -11.30
C ASP A 36 -14.55 -18.76 -11.97
N ASN A 37 -13.40 -19.43 -12.09
CA ASN A 37 -13.32 -20.77 -12.64
C ASN A 37 -12.59 -21.70 -11.64
N GLU A 38 -12.80 -23.00 -11.79
CA GLU A 38 -12.25 -24.00 -10.87
C GLU A 38 -10.70 -24.12 -10.96
N GLU A 39 -10.10 -23.60 -12.03
CA GLU A 39 -8.66 -23.75 -12.34
C GLU A 39 -7.83 -22.46 -12.25
N LYS A 40 -8.43 -21.27 -12.27
CA LYS A 40 -7.73 -19.98 -12.18
C LYS A 40 -8.18 -19.19 -10.97
N PHE A 41 -7.18 -18.57 -10.36
CA PHE A 41 -7.34 -17.52 -9.39
C PHE A 41 -8.26 -16.42 -9.96
N LYS A 42 -9.23 -15.92 -9.16
CA LYS A 42 -10.35 -15.02 -9.52
C LYS A 42 -10.13 -14.21 -10.80
N CYS A 43 -10.95 -14.47 -11.83
CA CYS A 43 -10.78 -13.84 -13.13
C CYS A 43 -11.35 -12.43 -13.15
N SER A 44 -10.63 -11.49 -13.76
CA SER A 44 -11.17 -10.15 -13.98
C SER A 44 -12.13 -10.15 -15.17
N ILE A 45 -12.92 -9.08 -15.28
CA ILE A 45 -13.50 -8.67 -16.56
C ILE A 45 -12.38 -8.46 -17.60
N GLU A 46 -12.74 -8.49 -18.88
CA GLU A 46 -11.84 -8.09 -19.96
C GLU A 46 -11.48 -6.60 -19.82
N ILE A 47 -10.18 -6.30 -19.90
CA ILE A 47 -9.62 -4.95 -19.82
C ILE A 47 -8.79 -4.71 -21.09
N ASP A 48 -9.15 -3.69 -21.86
CA ASP A 48 -8.47 -3.36 -23.11
C ASP A 48 -7.12 -2.67 -22.86
N HIS A 49 -7.08 -1.80 -21.85
CA HIS A 49 -5.90 -1.00 -21.53
C HIS A 49 -5.63 -0.93 -20.03
N LEU A 50 -4.39 -1.22 -19.63
CA LEU A 50 -3.89 -1.12 -18.27
C LEU A 50 -2.79 -0.05 -18.19
N ILE A 51 -3.08 1.04 -17.49
CA ILE A 51 -2.09 2.06 -17.12
C ILE A 51 -1.62 1.71 -15.71
N MET A 52 -0.43 1.10 -15.64
CA MET A 52 0.12 0.48 -14.42
C MET A 52 1.22 1.32 -13.78
N ASP A 53 1.23 1.33 -12.45
CA ASP A 53 2.38 1.76 -11.65
C ASP A 53 3.57 0.81 -11.87
N ALA A 54 4.59 1.32 -12.54
CA ALA A 54 5.82 0.59 -12.81
C ALA A 54 7.01 1.08 -11.96
N THR A 55 6.76 1.83 -10.88
CA THR A 55 7.81 2.44 -10.03
C THR A 55 8.85 1.41 -9.56
N PHE A 56 8.40 0.20 -9.24
CA PHE A 56 9.23 -0.91 -8.78
C PHE A 56 9.23 -2.11 -9.74
N ALA A 57 8.98 -1.90 -11.03
CA ALA A 57 9.01 -2.96 -12.05
C ALA A 57 10.45 -3.39 -12.41
N ASP A 58 11.23 -3.75 -11.40
CA ASP A 58 12.62 -4.17 -11.49
C ASP A 58 12.78 -5.53 -10.78
N PRO A 59 13.04 -6.63 -11.51
CA PRO A 59 13.08 -7.97 -10.94
C PRO A 59 14.27 -8.20 -10.00
N ILE A 60 15.25 -7.29 -9.98
CA ILE A 60 16.44 -7.40 -9.11
C ILE A 60 16.15 -6.75 -7.75
N LYS A 61 15.24 -5.77 -7.70
CA LYS A 61 14.91 -5.05 -6.48
C LYS A 61 13.77 -5.75 -5.73
N ASP A 62 14.13 -6.47 -4.69
CA ASP A 62 13.15 -7.00 -3.74
C ASP A 62 12.93 -6.03 -2.57
N HIS A 63 11.70 -5.98 -2.08
CA HIS A 63 11.28 -5.12 -0.99
C HIS A 63 10.56 -5.96 0.07
N PRO A 64 10.90 -5.80 1.36
CA PRO A 64 10.23 -6.54 2.40
C PRO A 64 8.74 -6.20 2.45
N GLN A 65 7.96 -7.12 3.01
CA GLN A 65 6.58 -6.84 3.36
C GLN A 65 6.51 -5.68 4.36
N LYS A 66 5.39 -4.96 4.35
CA LYS A 66 5.17 -3.82 5.26
C LYS A 66 5.38 -4.20 6.72
N GLN A 67 4.91 -5.38 7.11
CA GLN A 67 5.04 -5.88 8.49
C GLN A 67 6.48 -6.15 8.87
N GLU A 68 7.26 -6.79 8.00
CA GLU A 68 8.68 -7.07 8.25
C GLU A 68 9.50 -5.78 8.40
N ALA A 69 9.25 -4.79 7.53
CA ALA A 69 9.87 -3.47 7.65
C ALA A 69 9.50 -2.79 8.98
N TYR A 70 8.24 -2.87 9.40
CA TYR A 70 7.76 -2.34 10.67
C TYR A 70 8.42 -3.02 11.88
N ASP A 71 8.54 -4.34 11.86
CA ASP A 71 9.19 -5.11 12.92
C ASP A 71 10.68 -4.77 13.03
N GLY A 72 11.33 -4.51 11.89
CA GLY A 72 12.69 -3.99 11.83
C GLY A 72 12.84 -2.66 12.57
N ILE A 73 11.94 -1.71 12.32
CA ILE A 73 11.91 -0.42 13.03
C ILE A 73 11.70 -0.63 14.52
N CYS A 74 10.73 -1.47 14.91
CA CYS A 74 10.46 -1.77 16.32
C CYS A 74 11.68 -2.36 17.02
N LYS A 75 12.40 -3.29 16.36
CA LYS A 75 13.62 -3.90 16.87
C LYS A 75 14.72 -2.87 17.09
N ILE A 76 14.89 -1.91 16.18
CA ILE A 76 15.88 -0.83 16.32
C ILE A 76 15.54 0.05 17.52
N ILE A 77 14.28 0.49 17.66
CA ILE A 77 13.84 1.35 18.77
C ILE A 77 14.00 0.61 20.11
N ARG A 78 13.61 -0.66 20.20
CA ARG A 78 13.75 -1.49 21.42
C ARG A 78 15.20 -1.66 21.86
N ARG A 79 16.16 -1.64 20.93
CA ARG A 79 17.61 -1.68 21.25
C ARG A 79 18.14 -0.35 21.78
N HIS A 80 17.46 0.76 21.50
CA HIS A 80 17.92 2.13 21.79
C HIS A 80 16.98 2.89 22.73
N LYS A 81 16.40 2.22 23.75
CA LYS A 81 15.38 2.80 24.66
C LYS A 81 15.79 4.10 25.37
N LYS A 82 17.09 4.38 25.49
CA LYS A 82 17.62 5.59 26.16
C LYS A 82 17.67 6.82 25.23
N PHE A 83 17.49 6.63 23.92
CA PHE A 83 17.60 7.69 22.94
C PHE A 83 16.22 8.19 22.50
N ARG A 84 16.17 9.47 22.12
CA ARG A 84 15.02 10.01 21.39
C ARG A 84 15.15 9.60 19.92
N VAL A 85 14.09 9.01 19.38
CA VAL A 85 14.04 8.56 17.99
C VAL A 85 13.32 9.62 17.17
N TYR A 86 13.95 10.07 16.09
CA TYR A 86 13.36 10.98 15.12
C TYR A 86 13.05 10.19 13.85
N LEU A 87 11.83 10.32 13.36
CA LEU A 87 11.36 9.70 12.13
C LEU A 87 10.96 10.81 11.17
N PHE A 88 11.57 10.83 9.99
CA PHE A 88 11.37 11.89 9.00
C PHE A 88 10.43 11.42 7.89
N VAL A 89 9.45 12.27 7.56
CA VAL A 89 8.50 12.05 6.47
C VAL A 89 8.39 13.33 5.67
N TYR A 90 8.69 13.26 4.38
CA TYR A 90 8.72 14.43 3.50
C TYR A 90 7.38 14.68 2.79
N LEU A 91 6.60 13.63 2.53
CA LEU A 91 5.32 13.70 1.81
C LEU A 91 4.22 13.00 2.61
N LEU A 92 2.96 13.29 2.31
CA LEU A 92 1.84 12.52 2.84
C LEU A 92 2.01 11.03 2.51
N GLY A 93 1.69 10.17 3.47
CA GLY A 93 1.85 8.72 3.42
C GLY A 93 2.65 8.15 4.58
N LYS A 94 2.39 6.87 4.89
CA LYS A 94 3.03 6.07 5.95
C LYS A 94 2.68 6.47 7.39
N GLU A 95 1.68 7.34 7.60
CA GLU A 95 1.23 7.81 8.93
C GLU A 95 0.84 6.65 9.86
N GLU A 96 0.29 5.58 9.29
CA GLU A 96 -0.05 4.36 10.02
C GLU A 96 1.16 3.74 10.75
N VAL A 97 2.38 3.88 10.21
CA VAL A 97 3.60 3.43 10.87
C VAL A 97 3.81 4.21 12.16
N PHE A 98 3.65 5.53 12.13
CA PHE A 98 3.81 6.41 13.30
C PHE A 98 2.76 6.11 14.37
N ALA A 99 1.50 5.98 13.95
CA ALA A 99 0.40 5.64 14.85
C ALA A 99 0.61 4.27 15.50
N SER A 100 1.05 3.27 14.73
CA SER A 100 1.33 1.92 15.24
C SER A 100 2.51 1.93 16.21
N LEU A 101 3.60 2.63 15.89
CA LEU A 101 4.75 2.78 16.79
C LEU A 101 4.37 3.50 18.09
N ALA A 102 3.57 4.55 18.01
CA ALA A 102 3.08 5.27 19.19
C ALA A 102 2.27 4.37 20.13
N LYS A 103 1.39 3.53 19.57
CA LYS A 103 0.63 2.52 20.33
C LYS A 103 1.57 1.48 20.95
N GLU A 104 2.48 0.90 20.15
CA GLU A 104 3.42 -0.15 20.56
C GLU A 104 4.32 0.31 21.72
N PHE A 105 4.88 1.52 21.62
CA PHE A 105 5.78 2.08 22.63
C PHE A 105 5.06 2.92 23.69
N LYS A 106 3.72 2.94 23.68
CA LYS A 106 2.88 3.69 24.63
C LYS A 106 3.32 5.15 24.79
N THR A 107 3.56 5.81 23.66
CA THR A 107 4.02 7.20 23.59
C THR A 107 3.16 8.00 22.62
N LYS A 108 3.37 9.32 22.56
CA LYS A 108 2.77 10.18 21.55
C LYS A 108 3.76 10.47 20.43
N VAL A 109 3.25 10.60 19.20
CA VAL A 109 4.01 11.18 18.10
C VAL A 109 4.01 12.69 18.31
N ILE A 110 5.20 13.29 18.33
CA ILE A 110 5.36 14.74 18.41
C ILE A 110 5.66 15.23 16.99
N VAL A 111 4.83 16.14 16.49
CA VAL A 111 4.97 16.78 15.19
C VAL A 111 4.89 18.30 15.37
N ASP A 112 5.36 19.06 14.38
CA ASP A 112 5.15 20.51 14.35
C ASP A 112 3.68 20.88 14.09
N GLU A 113 3.37 22.17 14.24
CA GLU A 113 1.99 22.68 14.12
C GLU A 113 1.44 22.54 12.70
N GLU A 114 2.30 22.64 11.68
CA GLU A 114 1.89 22.51 10.28
C GLU A 114 1.43 21.09 9.97
N ARG A 115 2.16 20.09 10.47
CA ARG A 115 1.84 18.66 10.30
C ARG A 115 0.67 18.21 11.18
N TYR A 116 0.38 18.93 12.28
CA TYR A 116 -0.74 18.61 13.16
C TYR A 116 -2.10 19.04 12.60
N ARG A 117 -2.13 20.09 11.77
CA ARG A 117 -3.35 20.60 11.13
C ARG A 117 -3.83 19.69 10.01
#